data_AF-A0A380AJQ2-F1
#
_entry.id   AF-A0A380AJQ2-F1
#
_cell.length_a   1.000
_cell.length_b   1.000
_cell.length_c   1.000
_cell.angle_alpha   90.00
_cell.angle_beta   90.00
_cell.angle_gamma   90.00
#
_symmetry.space_group_name_H-M   'P 1'
#
loop_
_entity.id
_entity.type
_entity.pdbx_description
1 polymer ?
#
loop_
_entity_poly.entity_id
_entity_poly.type
_entity_poly.pdbx_seq_one_letter_code
_entity_poly.pdbx_strand_id
1 'polypeptide(L)'
;MYAATIRSPLDSEKAFEYLAGGQVGEDNPISVMMKTIIDYYQGANIKLGGVKIPHLMLGDELDLQTAQNADNGFAELESSIIRNVAAGSGVSYEELSRDYSKTSYSSARASANVSWRYYMGRRRFIAGRQASLMFGCWFEEALARGVITLPARARYGFYEARNSWTHALWIGAGRMAIDGLKEVQESAMRITTGLSTYQHELALQGMDYEDVFEQQQFEIERRRESGLADPDWAVRLPSQTDDKPGEQHAMA
;
A
#
# COMPACT_ATOMS: atom_id res chain seq x y z
N MET A 1 -36.37 11.15 2.99
CA MET A 1 -37.77 10.96 3.43
C MET A 1 -37.79 11.31 4.92
N TYR A 2 -38.14 12.54 5.29
CA TYR A 2 -38.16 12.95 6.69
C TYR A 2 -39.51 12.54 7.30
N ALA A 3 -39.48 11.68 8.32
CA ALA A 3 -40.62 11.44 9.20
C ALA A 3 -40.53 12.46 10.35
N ALA A 4 -41.47 13.39 10.43
CA ALA A 4 -41.57 14.28 11.57
C ALA A 4 -42.23 13.51 12.73
N THR A 5 -41.50 13.29 13.82
CA THR A 5 -42.02 12.71 15.06
C THR A 5 -42.15 13.80 16.10
N ILE A 6 -43.37 14.02 16.59
CA ILE A 6 -43.65 14.93 17.71
C ILE A 6 -43.66 14.07 18.99
N ARG A 7 -42.84 14.42 19.97
CA ARG A 7 -42.85 13.80 21.30
C ARG A 7 -43.65 14.70 22.23
N SER A 8 -44.76 14.20 22.78
CA SER A 8 -45.59 14.92 23.75
C SER A 8 -45.74 14.08 25.01
N PRO A 9 -45.65 14.68 26.22
CA PRO A 9 -45.90 13.99 27.47
C PRO A 9 -47.41 13.76 27.75
N LEU A 10 -48.30 14.22 26.87
CA LEU A 10 -49.75 14.07 27.00
C LEU A 10 -50.23 12.72 26.45
N ASP A 11 -51.28 12.17 27.08
CA ASP A 11 -51.96 10.96 26.63
C ASP A 11 -52.49 11.08 25.19
N SER A 12 -52.45 9.99 24.42
CA SER A 12 -52.67 9.99 22.97
C SER A 12 -54.08 10.46 22.58
N GLU A 13 -55.09 10.13 23.39
CA GLU A 13 -56.46 10.63 23.22
C GLU A 13 -56.56 12.14 23.38
N LYS A 14 -55.90 12.70 24.42
CA LYS A 14 -55.90 14.14 24.66
C LYS A 14 -55.13 14.87 23.57
N ALA A 15 -53.99 14.33 23.13
CA ALA A 15 -53.23 14.88 22.01
C ALA A 15 -54.04 14.93 20.70
N PHE A 16 -54.91 13.93 20.48
CA PHE A 16 -55.79 13.87 19.31
C PHE A 16 -57.01 14.81 19.43
N GLU A 17 -57.61 14.93 20.62
CA GLU A 17 -58.69 15.87 20.92
C GLU A 17 -58.24 17.33 20.75
N TYR A 18 -56.98 17.63 21.08
CA TYR A 18 -56.38 18.94 20.84
C TYR A 18 -56.06 19.23 19.36
N LEU A 19 -55.84 18.21 18.52
CA LEU A 19 -55.61 18.36 17.08
C LEU A 19 -56.91 18.48 16.27
N ALA A 20 -57.99 17.86 16.73
CA ALA A 20 -59.24 17.71 15.98
C ALA A 20 -60.22 18.90 16.07
N GLY A 21 -59.85 20.00 16.74
CA GLY A 21 -60.57 21.28 16.64
C GLY A 21 -61.87 21.37 17.45
N GLY A 22 -61.75 21.60 18.76
CA GLY A 22 -62.79 22.24 19.56
C GLY A 22 -62.85 23.75 19.27
N GLN A 23 -64.05 24.24 18.94
CA GLN A 23 -64.43 25.61 18.56
C GLN A 23 -63.42 26.74 18.84
N VAL A 24 -62.96 27.46 17.80
CA VAL A 24 -62.13 28.67 17.92
C VAL A 24 -62.89 29.79 18.63
N GLY A 25 -62.81 29.83 19.96
CA GLY A 25 -63.20 30.93 20.83
C GLY A 25 -62.02 31.31 21.75
N GLU A 26 -62.00 32.55 22.26
CA GLU A 26 -60.92 33.10 23.11
C GLU A 26 -60.62 32.26 24.38
N ASP A 27 -61.55 31.39 24.79
CA ASP A 27 -61.43 30.50 25.96
C ASP A 27 -61.01 29.06 25.61
N ASN A 28 -60.46 28.83 24.41
CA ASN A 28 -59.93 27.51 24.07
C ASN A 28 -58.73 27.18 24.97
N PRO A 29 -58.71 26.05 25.68
CA PRO A 29 -57.62 25.69 26.59
C PRO A 29 -56.27 25.61 25.86
N ILE A 30 -56.26 25.25 24.57
CA ILE A 30 -55.06 25.30 23.71
C ILE A 30 -54.59 26.74 23.51
N SER A 31 -55.50 27.68 23.26
CA SER A 31 -55.13 29.08 23.03
C SER A 31 -54.56 29.72 24.29
N VAL A 32 -55.10 29.37 25.46
CA VAL A 32 -54.59 29.81 26.77
C VAL A 32 -53.22 29.18 27.06
N MET A 33 -53.07 27.87 26.82
CA MET A 33 -51.79 27.18 27.01
C MET A 33 -50.71 27.72 26.06
N MET A 34 -51.05 27.94 24.79
CA MET A 34 -50.12 28.44 23.79
C MET A 34 -49.73 29.89 24.05
N LYS A 35 -50.66 30.73 24.52
CA LYS A 35 -50.36 32.08 24.99
C LYS A 35 -49.40 32.06 26.19
N THR A 36 -49.62 31.17 27.15
CA THR A 36 -48.73 31.02 28.32
C THR A 36 -47.31 30.58 27.92
N ILE A 37 -47.20 29.65 26.96
CA ILE A 37 -45.92 29.20 26.41
C ILE A 37 -45.20 30.35 25.68
N ILE A 38 -45.93 31.11 24.85
CA ILE A 38 -45.39 32.27 24.13
C ILE A 38 -44.89 33.34 25.11
N ASP A 39 -45.69 33.68 26.11
CA ASP A 39 -45.34 34.69 27.13
C ASP A 39 -44.08 34.27 27.90
N TYR A 40 -43.95 32.99 28.23
CA TYR A 40 -42.78 32.44 28.90
C TYR A 40 -41.50 32.55 28.06
N TYR A 41 -41.53 32.12 26.80
CA TYR A 41 -40.35 32.17 25.92
C TYR A 41 -39.98 33.59 25.47
N GLN A 42 -40.94 34.52 25.45
CA GLN A 42 -40.66 35.95 25.24
C GLN A 42 -39.94 36.58 26.44
N GLY A 43 -40.31 36.18 27.67
CA GLY A 43 -39.70 36.69 28.90
C GLY A 43 -38.38 36.02 29.29
N ALA A 44 -38.15 34.76 28.89
CA ALA A 44 -36.99 33.97 29.27
C ALA A 44 -35.73 34.34 28.45
N ASN A 45 -35.11 35.49 28.78
CA ASN A 45 -33.84 35.93 28.18
C ASN A 45 -32.67 35.78 29.17
N ILE A 46 -32.35 34.53 29.52
CA ILE A 46 -31.24 34.23 30.43
C ILE A 46 -29.94 34.13 29.62
N LYS A 47 -28.99 34.99 29.94
CA LYS A 47 -27.66 35.02 29.33
C LYS A 47 -26.60 34.74 30.39
N LEU A 48 -25.66 33.85 30.08
CA LEU A 48 -24.47 33.60 30.90
C LEU A 48 -23.24 33.82 30.03
N GLY A 49 -22.38 34.77 30.41
CA GLY A 49 -21.15 35.05 29.66
C GLY A 49 -21.36 35.52 28.21
N GLY A 50 -22.51 36.11 27.88
CA GLY A 50 -22.85 36.55 26.51
C GLY A 50 -23.48 35.47 25.62
N VAL A 51 -23.55 34.22 26.10
CA VAL A 51 -24.25 33.11 25.41
C VAL A 51 -25.69 33.02 25.93
N LYS A 52 -26.65 32.92 25.01
CA LYS A 52 -28.07 32.71 25.35
C LYS A 52 -28.27 31.26 25.79
N ILE A 53 -28.67 31.06 27.04
CA ILE A 53 -29.04 29.73 27.53
C ILE A 53 -30.53 29.53 27.24
N PRO A 54 -30.93 28.52 26.45
CA PRO A 54 -32.33 28.20 26.26
C PRO A 54 -32.90 27.67 27.59
N HIS A 55 -33.70 28.49 28.27
CA HIS A 55 -34.42 28.07 29.46
C HIS A 55 -35.80 27.56 29.04
N LEU A 56 -36.03 26.27 29.28
CA LEU A 56 -37.21 25.55 28.83
C LEU A 56 -38.32 25.63 29.88
N MET A 57 -39.58 25.54 29.44
CA MET A 57 -40.72 25.48 30.35
C MET A 57 -40.79 24.11 31.03
N LEU A 58 -41.48 24.01 32.17
CA LEU A 58 -41.62 22.75 32.89
C LEU A 58 -42.28 21.68 32.01
N GLY A 59 -41.57 20.58 31.74
CA GLY A 59 -42.02 19.50 30.86
C GLY A 59 -41.41 19.51 29.46
N ASP A 60 -40.70 20.58 29.08
CA ASP A 60 -39.97 20.65 27.82
C ASP A 60 -38.55 20.08 27.97
N GLU A 61 -38.16 19.22 27.03
CA GLU A 61 -36.81 18.65 26.94
C GLU A 61 -36.08 19.22 25.71
N LEU A 62 -34.83 19.66 25.90
CA LEU A 62 -33.96 20.05 24.80
C LEU A 62 -33.14 18.84 24.38
N ASP A 63 -33.47 18.29 23.23
CA ASP A 63 -32.71 17.21 22.61
C ASP A 63 -31.77 17.76 21.54
N LEU A 64 -30.46 17.75 21.83
CA LEU A 64 -29.42 18.13 20.88
C LEU A 64 -29.05 16.90 20.06
N GLN A 65 -29.73 16.73 18.93
CA GLN A 65 -29.41 15.70 17.95
C GLN A 65 -28.07 16.03 17.29
N THR A 66 -26.99 15.46 17.82
CA THR A 66 -25.68 15.47 17.18
C THR A 66 -25.62 14.37 16.13
N ALA A 67 -24.93 14.63 15.02
CA ALA A 67 -24.72 13.61 14.00
C ALA A 67 -23.80 12.51 14.56
N GLN A 68 -24.38 11.39 15.01
CA GLN A 68 -23.62 10.29 15.65
C GLN A 68 -22.67 9.53 14.71
N ASN A 69 -22.73 9.78 13.39
CA ASN A 69 -22.07 8.95 12.37
C ASN A 69 -20.88 9.63 11.66
N ALA A 70 -20.35 10.74 12.15
CA ALA A 70 -19.34 11.48 11.40
C ALA A 70 -17.94 10.82 11.35
N ASP A 71 -17.55 10.03 12.36
CA ASP A 71 -16.12 9.71 12.56
C ASP A 71 -15.76 8.21 12.59
N ASN A 72 -16.72 7.32 12.84
CA ASN A 72 -16.39 5.90 13.13
C ASN A 72 -16.13 5.00 11.90
N GLY A 73 -16.30 5.50 10.67
CA GLY A 73 -16.18 4.69 9.45
C GLY A 73 -15.27 5.24 8.36
N PHE A 74 -14.75 6.46 8.53
CA PHE A 74 -13.99 7.12 7.46
C PHE A 74 -12.66 6.41 7.17
N ALA A 75 -11.90 6.04 8.22
CA ALA A 75 -10.62 5.38 8.05
C ALA A 75 -10.73 3.99 7.39
N GLU A 76 -11.80 3.25 7.67
CA GLU A 76 -12.06 1.96 7.04
C GLU A 76 -12.49 2.13 5.57
N LEU A 77 -13.34 3.11 5.29
CA LEU A 77 -13.71 3.48 3.92
C LEU A 77 -12.47 3.89 3.12
N GLU A 78 -11.64 4.80 3.63
CA GLU A 78 -10.40 5.23 3.00
C GLU A 78 -9.47 4.04 2.71
N SER A 79 -9.25 3.19 3.71
CA SER A 79 -8.44 1.97 3.56
C SER A 79 -9.00 1.05 2.45
N SER A 80 -10.32 0.90 2.37
CA SER A 80 -10.96 0.07 1.34
C SER A 80 -10.78 0.65 -0.07
N ILE A 81 -10.87 1.97 -0.21
CA ILE A 81 -10.68 2.66 -1.48
C ILE A 81 -9.24 2.49 -1.96
N ILE A 82 -8.25 2.74 -1.09
CA ILE A 82 -6.83 2.59 -1.43
C ILE A 82 -6.53 1.14 -1.82
N ARG A 83 -7.10 0.14 -1.14
CA ARG A 83 -6.94 -1.28 -1.53
C ARG A 83 -7.47 -1.57 -2.94
N ASN A 84 -8.63 -1.04 -3.30
CA ASN A 84 -9.18 -1.20 -4.65
C ASN A 84 -8.31 -0.51 -5.71
N VAL A 85 -7.79 0.69 -5.40
CA VAL A 85 -6.86 1.41 -6.29
C VAL A 85 -5.54 0.64 -6.45
N ALA A 86 -5.00 0.08 -5.36
CA ALA A 86 -3.79 -0.74 -5.37
C ALA A 86 -3.96 -1.97 -6.26
N ALA A 87 -5.06 -2.70 -6.08
CA ALA A 87 -5.40 -3.86 -6.91
C ALA A 87 -5.51 -3.51 -8.40
N GLY A 88 -6.08 -2.36 -8.75
CA GLY A 88 -6.16 -1.88 -10.14
C GLY A 88 -4.82 -1.42 -10.70
N SER A 89 -3.93 -0.91 -9.86
CA SER A 89 -2.63 -0.35 -10.27
C SER A 89 -1.51 -1.41 -10.36
N GLY A 90 -1.74 -2.62 -9.84
CA GLY A 90 -0.75 -3.70 -9.81
C GLY A 90 0.30 -3.54 -8.72
N VAL A 91 0.01 -2.73 -7.70
CA VAL A 91 0.86 -2.51 -6.52
C VAL A 91 0.12 -2.96 -5.27
N SER A 92 0.83 -3.20 -4.19
CA SER A 92 0.19 -3.55 -2.93
C SER A 92 -0.33 -2.32 -2.18
N TYR A 93 -1.23 -2.56 -1.22
CA TYR A 93 -1.74 -1.49 -0.35
C TYR A 93 -0.59 -0.80 0.37
N GLU A 94 0.33 -1.57 0.95
CA GLU A 94 1.42 -1.02 1.76
C GLU A 94 2.38 -0.16 0.94
N GLU A 95 2.66 -0.54 -0.30
CA GLU A 95 3.52 0.25 -1.19
C GLU A 95 2.84 1.55 -1.65
N LEU A 96 1.52 1.50 -1.87
CA LEU A 96 0.73 2.63 -2.34
C LEU A 96 0.48 3.66 -1.23
N SER A 97 0.05 3.20 -0.05
CA SER A 97 -0.23 4.07 1.11
C SER A 97 1.01 4.42 1.91
N ARG A 98 2.11 3.66 1.74
CA ARG A 98 3.30 3.69 2.60
C ARG A 98 3.01 3.38 4.07
N ASP A 99 1.87 2.76 4.34
CA ASP A 99 1.48 2.30 5.66
C ASP A 99 1.75 0.80 5.81
N TYR A 100 2.72 0.49 6.68
CA TYR A 100 3.10 -0.87 7.05
C TYR A 100 2.67 -1.22 8.49
N SER A 101 1.87 -0.37 9.15
CA SER A 101 1.52 -0.51 10.56
C SER A 101 0.78 -1.82 10.90
N LYS A 102 0.04 -2.38 9.94
CA LYS A 102 -0.76 -3.60 10.09
C LYS A 102 -0.18 -4.82 9.37
N THR A 103 1.06 -4.73 8.90
CA THR A 103 1.68 -5.75 8.03
C THR A 103 2.85 -6.42 8.74
N SER A 104 2.81 -7.75 8.80
CA SER A 104 3.91 -8.57 9.32
C SER A 104 5.04 -8.72 8.31
N TYR A 105 6.25 -9.11 8.75
CA TYR A 105 7.38 -9.33 7.85
C TYR A 105 7.06 -10.24 6.65
N SER A 106 6.40 -11.38 6.90
CA SER A 106 6.02 -12.33 5.84
C SER A 106 5.03 -11.75 4.84
N SER A 107 4.04 -10.98 5.33
CA SER A 107 3.05 -10.33 4.47
C SER A 107 3.65 -9.16 3.68
N ALA A 108 4.55 -8.38 4.27
CA ALA A 108 5.29 -7.33 3.57
C ALA A 108 6.18 -7.93 2.46
N ARG A 109 6.83 -9.07 2.72
CA ARG A 109 7.62 -9.80 1.72
C ARG A 109 6.78 -10.37 0.59
N ALA A 110 5.63 -10.96 0.90
CA ALA A 110 4.71 -11.46 -0.12
C ALA A 110 4.19 -10.31 -1.00
N SER A 111 3.78 -9.22 -0.35
CA SER A 111 3.30 -7.97 -0.95
C SER A 111 4.32 -7.37 -1.94
N ALA A 112 5.56 -7.16 -1.49
CA ALA A 112 6.65 -6.66 -2.34
C ALA A 112 6.98 -7.61 -3.51
N ASN A 113 6.91 -8.92 -3.32
CA ASN A 113 7.17 -9.90 -4.39
C ASN A 113 6.08 -9.88 -5.48
N VAL A 114 4.82 -9.64 -5.12
CA VAL A 114 3.72 -9.52 -6.10
C VAL A 114 3.94 -8.28 -6.96
N SER A 115 4.20 -7.13 -6.33
CA SER A 115 4.51 -5.90 -7.03
C SER A 115 5.76 -6.02 -7.89
N TRP A 116 6.80 -6.68 -7.39
CA TRP A 116 8.02 -6.97 -8.15
C TRP A 116 7.72 -7.70 -9.45
N ARG A 117 6.90 -8.77 -9.42
CA ARG A 117 6.50 -9.50 -10.62
C ARG A 117 5.77 -8.60 -11.62
N TYR A 118 4.89 -7.72 -11.15
CA TYR A 118 4.20 -6.76 -12.01
C TYR A 118 5.20 -5.80 -12.70
N TYR A 119 6.13 -5.21 -11.95
CA TYR A 119 7.18 -4.35 -12.50
C TYR A 119 8.08 -5.08 -13.47
N MET A 120 8.38 -6.35 -13.20
CA MET A 120 9.22 -7.18 -14.07
C MET A 120 8.57 -7.43 -15.44
N GLY A 121 7.25 -7.67 -15.44
CA GLY A 121 6.46 -7.74 -16.66
C GLY A 121 6.52 -6.43 -17.46
N ARG A 122 6.26 -5.29 -16.81
CA ARG A 122 6.33 -3.97 -17.46
C ARG A 122 7.73 -3.65 -17.99
N ARG A 123 8.76 -3.96 -17.21
CA ARG A 123 10.16 -3.76 -17.61
C ARG A 123 10.49 -4.56 -18.87
N ARG A 124 10.04 -5.81 -18.98
CA ARG A 124 10.28 -6.64 -20.16
C ARG A 124 9.62 -6.07 -21.42
N PHE A 125 8.37 -5.61 -21.32
CA PHE A 125 7.60 -5.13 -22.47
C PHE A 125 7.93 -3.70 -22.90
N ILE A 126 8.24 -2.81 -21.95
CA ILE A 126 8.49 -1.39 -22.23
C ILE A 126 9.98 -1.20 -22.48
N ALA A 127 10.78 -1.25 -21.40
CA ALA A 127 12.21 -0.95 -21.46
C ALA A 127 12.99 -2.01 -22.23
N GLY A 128 12.75 -3.30 -21.96
CA GLY A 128 13.46 -4.40 -22.60
C GLY A 128 13.22 -4.46 -24.11
N ARG A 129 11.99 -4.20 -24.56
CA ARG A 129 11.67 -4.11 -25.99
C ARG A 129 12.40 -2.94 -26.65
N GLN A 130 12.33 -1.75 -26.05
CA GLN A 130 12.99 -0.56 -26.59
C GLN A 130 14.51 -0.75 -26.68
N ALA A 131 15.13 -1.26 -25.60
CA ALA A 131 16.56 -1.53 -25.55
C ALA A 131 16.97 -2.58 -26.59
N SER A 132 16.21 -3.67 -26.76
CA SER A 132 16.47 -4.68 -27.80
C SER A 132 16.39 -4.11 -29.22
N LEU A 133 15.46 -3.20 -29.50
CA LEU A 133 15.36 -2.55 -30.81
C LEU A 133 16.58 -1.66 -31.08
N MET A 134 16.97 -0.84 -30.10
CA MET A 134 18.14 0.02 -30.20
C MET A 134 19.42 -0.78 -30.39
N PHE A 135 19.59 -1.85 -29.59
CA PHE A 135 20.72 -2.77 -29.72
C PHE A 135 20.76 -3.44 -31.09
N GLY A 136 19.61 -3.90 -31.61
CA GLY A 136 19.54 -4.50 -32.92
C GLY A 136 19.98 -3.56 -34.05
N CYS A 137 19.56 -2.29 -34.01
CA CYS A 137 19.99 -1.27 -34.97
C CYS A 137 21.49 -0.98 -34.86
N TRP A 138 21.99 -0.80 -33.63
CA TRP A 138 23.41 -0.56 -33.40
C TRP A 138 24.28 -1.74 -33.85
N PHE A 139 23.87 -2.97 -33.55
CA PHE A 139 24.61 -4.18 -33.89
C PHE A 139 24.66 -4.40 -35.41
N GLU A 140 23.55 -4.15 -36.10
CA GLU A 140 23.47 -4.16 -37.56
C GLU A 140 24.43 -3.15 -38.21
N GLU A 141 24.50 -1.93 -37.66
CA GLU A 141 25.44 -0.90 -38.11
C GLU A 141 26.91 -1.28 -37.82
N ALA A 142 27.19 -1.85 -36.64
CA ALA A 142 28.53 -2.30 -36.26
C ALA A 142 29.04 -3.39 -37.20
N LEU A 143 28.16 -4.29 -37.65
CA LEU A 143 28.46 -5.30 -38.67
C LEU A 143 28.71 -4.65 -40.03
N ALA A 144 27.84 -3.72 -40.46
CA ALA A 144 27.96 -3.05 -41.76
C ALA A 144 29.26 -2.23 -41.88
N ARG A 145 29.71 -1.63 -40.77
CA ARG A 145 30.97 -0.87 -40.69
C ARG A 145 32.20 -1.78 -40.53
N GLY A 146 32.03 -3.06 -40.25
CA GLY A 146 33.13 -4.00 -40.00
C GLY A 146 33.82 -3.82 -38.64
N VAL A 147 33.18 -3.13 -37.69
CA VAL A 147 33.67 -3.02 -36.30
C VAL A 147 33.57 -4.38 -35.60
N ILE A 148 32.48 -5.09 -35.86
CA ILE A 148 32.27 -6.47 -35.43
C ILE A 148 32.23 -7.34 -36.69
N THR A 149 32.97 -8.44 -36.66
CA THR A 149 32.93 -9.46 -37.71
C THR A 149 32.26 -10.72 -37.18
N LEU A 150 31.26 -11.22 -37.91
CA LEU A 150 30.62 -12.49 -37.54
C LEU A 150 31.64 -13.63 -37.57
N PRO A 151 31.51 -14.62 -36.68
CA PRO A 151 32.38 -15.79 -36.69
C PRO A 151 32.36 -16.48 -38.06
N ALA A 152 33.53 -16.78 -38.63
CA ALA A 152 33.64 -17.36 -39.97
C ALA A 152 32.95 -18.72 -40.13
N ARG A 153 32.70 -19.43 -39.03
CA ARG A 153 32.01 -20.75 -38.99
C ARG A 153 30.52 -20.63 -38.64
N ALA A 154 29.96 -19.43 -38.57
CA ALA A 154 28.54 -19.25 -38.28
C ALA A 154 27.68 -19.91 -39.37
N ARG A 155 26.69 -20.70 -38.96
CA ARG A 155 25.78 -21.40 -39.88
C ARG A 155 24.83 -20.46 -40.62
N TYR A 156 24.43 -19.36 -39.97
CA TYR A 156 23.46 -18.41 -40.49
C TYR A 156 24.04 -16.99 -40.47
N GLY A 157 23.74 -16.22 -41.51
CA GLY A 157 24.08 -14.81 -41.58
C GLY A 157 23.27 -13.95 -40.58
N PHE A 158 23.61 -12.66 -40.49
CA PHE A 158 22.89 -11.75 -39.59
C PHE A 158 21.40 -11.66 -39.91
N TYR A 159 21.04 -11.42 -41.17
CA TYR A 159 19.64 -11.26 -41.57
C TYR A 159 18.83 -12.55 -41.48
N GLU A 160 19.47 -13.72 -41.61
CA GLU A 160 18.82 -15.02 -41.49
C GLU A 160 18.44 -15.34 -40.04
N ALA A 161 19.27 -14.92 -39.08
CA ALA A 161 19.11 -15.24 -37.66
C ALA A 161 19.19 -14.00 -36.76
N ARG A 162 18.59 -12.88 -37.18
CA ARG A 162 18.71 -11.56 -36.50
C ARG A 162 18.44 -11.66 -35.01
N ASN A 163 17.33 -12.30 -34.64
CA ASN A 163 16.92 -12.44 -33.24
C ASN A 163 17.90 -13.23 -32.38
N SER A 164 18.60 -14.21 -32.95
CA SER A 164 19.61 -14.99 -32.23
C SER A 164 20.87 -14.17 -31.98
N TRP A 165 21.30 -13.39 -32.98
CA TRP A 165 22.45 -12.49 -32.85
C TRP A 165 22.20 -11.32 -31.91
N THR A 166 20.98 -10.77 -31.91
CA THR A 166 20.61 -9.63 -31.07
C THR A 166 19.96 -10.05 -29.74
N HIS A 167 20.09 -11.32 -29.34
CA HIS A 167 19.52 -11.81 -28.09
C HIS A 167 20.33 -11.27 -26.91
N ALA A 168 19.76 -10.31 -26.19
CA ALA A 168 20.37 -9.69 -25.02
C ALA A 168 19.47 -9.84 -23.79
N LEU A 169 20.12 -9.99 -22.63
CA LEU A 169 19.48 -9.88 -21.33
C LEU A 169 19.61 -8.43 -20.84
N TRP A 170 18.50 -7.82 -20.43
CA TRP A 170 18.49 -6.47 -19.90
C TRP A 170 18.36 -6.52 -18.39
N ILE A 171 19.49 -6.27 -17.71
CA ILE A 171 19.55 -6.14 -16.26
C ILE A 171 19.08 -4.73 -15.90
N GLY A 172 18.20 -4.63 -14.91
CA GLY A 172 17.73 -3.35 -14.38
C GLY A 172 18.03 -3.27 -12.89
N ALA A 173 17.40 -2.32 -12.20
CA ALA A 173 17.47 -2.24 -10.75
C ALA A 173 17.16 -3.60 -10.11
N GLY A 174 17.88 -3.93 -9.04
CA GLY A 174 17.69 -5.15 -8.27
C GLY A 174 16.42 -5.15 -7.44
N ARG A 175 16.04 -6.33 -6.95
CA ARG A 175 14.96 -6.48 -5.98
C ARG A 175 15.42 -5.93 -4.63
N MET A 176 14.56 -5.16 -3.97
CA MET A 176 14.81 -4.75 -2.58
C MET A 176 14.80 -5.99 -1.67
N ALA A 177 15.86 -6.17 -0.89
CA ALA A 177 15.94 -7.20 0.13
C ALA A 177 15.29 -6.70 1.42
N ILE A 178 14.37 -7.48 1.98
CA ILE A 178 13.70 -7.11 3.25
C ILE A 178 14.49 -7.67 4.44
N ASP A 179 14.97 -8.91 4.31
CA ASP A 179 15.96 -9.51 5.20
C ASP A 179 17.16 -9.93 4.35
N GLY A 180 18.22 -9.12 4.40
CA GLY A 180 19.42 -9.35 3.61
C GLY A 180 20.06 -10.72 3.90
N LEU A 181 19.99 -11.21 5.13
CA LEU A 181 20.64 -12.46 5.50
C LEU A 181 19.89 -13.67 4.93
N LYS A 182 18.56 -13.74 5.15
CA LYS A 182 17.74 -14.85 4.64
C LYS A 182 17.75 -14.91 3.12
N GLU A 183 17.73 -13.76 2.43
CA GLU A 183 17.75 -13.72 0.96
C GLU A 183 19.11 -14.11 0.36
N VAL A 184 20.22 -13.70 0.97
CA VAL A 184 21.56 -14.12 0.55
C VAL A 184 21.75 -15.62 0.76
N GLN A 185 21.28 -16.16 1.90
CA GLN A 185 21.31 -17.60 2.15
C GLN A 185 20.48 -18.39 1.14
N GLU A 186 19.27 -17.92 0.82
CA GLU A 186 18.40 -18.54 -0.18
C GLU A 186 19.10 -18.56 -1.55
N SER A 187 19.74 -17.45 -1.94
CA SER A 187 20.47 -17.33 -3.22
C SER A 187 21.69 -18.26 -3.26
N ALA A 188 22.47 -18.30 -2.17
CA ALA A 188 23.61 -19.20 -2.04
C ALA A 188 23.17 -20.67 -2.11
N MET A 189 22.08 -21.03 -1.42
CA MET A 189 21.53 -22.39 -1.46
C MET A 189 21.03 -22.77 -2.86
N ARG A 190 20.41 -21.84 -3.59
CA ARG A 190 20.00 -22.08 -4.99
C ARG A 190 21.19 -22.35 -5.91
N ILE A 191 22.29 -21.65 -5.71
CA ILE A 191 23.52 -21.87 -6.48
C ILE A 191 24.15 -23.22 -6.11
N THR A 192 24.30 -23.52 -4.82
CA THR A 192 24.95 -24.78 -4.38
C THR A 192 24.13 -26.02 -4.73
N THR A 193 22.80 -25.92 -4.72
CA THR A 193 21.89 -27.01 -5.14
C THR A 193 21.77 -27.14 -6.66
N GLY A 194 22.31 -26.20 -7.44
CA GLY A 194 22.22 -26.19 -8.91
C GLY A 194 20.86 -25.78 -9.47
N LEU A 195 19.98 -25.19 -8.65
CA LEU A 195 18.69 -24.65 -9.09
C LEU A 195 18.81 -23.31 -9.82
N SER A 196 19.92 -22.60 -9.63
CA SER A 196 20.16 -21.29 -10.22
C SER A 196 21.64 -21.12 -10.61
N THR A 197 21.92 -20.05 -11.36
CA THR A 197 23.27 -19.66 -11.76
C THR A 197 23.65 -18.34 -11.09
N TYR A 198 24.95 -18.07 -10.96
CA TYR A 198 25.43 -16.78 -10.48
C TYR A 198 24.87 -15.61 -11.30
N GLN A 199 24.77 -15.77 -12.63
CA GLN A 199 24.19 -14.76 -13.50
C GLN A 199 22.73 -14.45 -13.14
N HIS A 200 21.93 -15.47 -12.83
CA HIS A 200 20.53 -15.26 -12.46
C HIS A 200 20.39 -14.58 -11.10
N GLU A 201 21.14 -15.02 -10.08
CA GLU A 201 21.08 -14.43 -8.73
C GLU A 201 21.65 -13.01 -8.69
N LEU A 202 22.75 -12.73 -9.39
CA LEU A 202 23.31 -11.36 -9.46
C LEU A 202 22.39 -10.42 -10.25
N ALA A 203 21.75 -10.90 -11.32
CA ALA A 203 20.76 -10.11 -12.06
C ALA A 203 19.53 -9.76 -11.21
N LEU A 204 19.14 -10.62 -10.24
CA LEU A 204 18.10 -10.29 -9.25
C LEU A 204 18.54 -9.15 -8.32
N GLN A 205 19.83 -9.02 -8.06
CA GLN A 205 20.43 -7.90 -7.32
C GLN A 205 20.73 -6.67 -8.21
N GLY A 206 20.50 -6.78 -9.53
CA GLY A 206 20.73 -5.72 -10.50
C GLY A 206 22.20 -5.55 -10.88
N MET A 207 23.04 -6.55 -10.63
CA MET A 207 24.45 -6.58 -11.01
C MET A 207 24.66 -7.47 -12.21
N ASP A 208 25.66 -7.14 -13.03
CA ASP A 208 26.13 -8.04 -14.06
C ASP A 208 27.14 -9.05 -13.50
N TYR A 209 27.10 -10.27 -14.03
CA TYR A 209 27.94 -11.36 -13.55
C TYR A 209 29.40 -11.20 -13.97
N GLU A 210 29.65 -10.72 -15.19
CA GLU A 210 31.02 -10.57 -15.70
C GLU A 210 31.73 -9.48 -14.90
N ASP A 211 31.09 -8.32 -14.71
CA ASP A 211 31.63 -7.22 -13.89
C ASP A 211 32.01 -7.69 -12.47
N VAL A 212 31.13 -8.46 -11.82
CA VAL A 212 31.37 -8.97 -10.46
C VAL A 212 32.55 -9.95 -10.43
N PHE A 213 32.65 -10.84 -11.42
CA PHE A 213 33.72 -11.84 -11.47
C PHE A 213 35.07 -11.22 -11.82
N GLU A 214 35.10 -10.27 -12.74
CA GLU A 214 36.30 -9.49 -13.07
C GLU A 214 36.80 -8.71 -11.84
N GLN A 215 35.88 -8.05 -11.12
CA GLN A 215 36.23 -7.35 -9.88
C GLN A 215 36.73 -8.31 -8.80
N GLN A 216 36.10 -9.47 -8.63
CA GLN A 216 36.56 -10.48 -7.68
C GLN A 216 37.96 -11.00 -8.03
N GLN A 217 38.23 -11.26 -9.30
CA GLN A 217 39.56 -11.69 -9.75
C GLN A 217 40.61 -10.63 -9.43
N PHE A 218 40.31 -9.36 -9.73
CA PHE A 218 41.20 -8.24 -9.43
C PHE A 218 41.47 -8.12 -7.93
N GLU A 219 40.45 -8.24 -7.09
CA GLU A 219 40.58 -8.16 -5.63
C GLU A 219 41.39 -9.32 -5.05
N ILE A 220 41.25 -10.53 -5.58
CA ILE A 220 42.03 -11.70 -5.15
C ILE A 220 43.51 -11.48 -5.48
N GLU A 221 43.84 -11.03 -6.68
CA GLU A 221 45.23 -10.77 -7.06
C GLU A 221 45.84 -9.66 -6.18
N ARG A 222 45.09 -8.56 -5.98
CA ARG A 222 45.49 -7.45 -5.10
C ARG A 222 45.74 -7.90 -3.66
N ARG A 223 44.92 -8.82 -3.14
CA ARG A 223 45.09 -9.40 -1.79
C ARG A 223 46.38 -10.21 -1.72
N ARG A 224 46.65 -11.04 -2.71
CA ARG A 224 47.87 -11.86 -2.79
C ARG A 224 49.12 -11.00 -2.87
N GLU A 225 49.12 -9.96 -3.71
CA GLU A 225 50.20 -8.96 -3.77
C GLU A 225 50.43 -8.28 -2.42
N SER A 226 49.36 -8.03 -1.67
CA SER A 226 49.40 -7.38 -0.34
C SER A 226 49.71 -8.36 0.80
N GLY A 227 49.90 -9.65 0.53
CA GLY A 227 50.11 -10.69 1.55
C GLY A 227 48.88 -11.01 2.41
N LEU A 228 47.68 -10.64 1.96
CA LEU A 228 46.41 -10.97 2.61
C LEU A 228 45.90 -12.33 2.14
N ALA A 229 45.16 -13.02 3.02
CA ALA A 229 44.53 -14.29 2.66
C ALA A 229 43.39 -14.09 1.64
N ASP A 230 43.22 -15.11 0.79
CA ASP A 230 42.09 -15.21 -0.12
C ASP A 230 40.76 -15.19 0.67
N PRO A 231 39.69 -14.62 0.09
CA PRO A 231 38.39 -14.56 0.75
C PRO A 231 37.81 -15.96 1.01
N ASP A 232 37.33 -16.22 2.24
CA ASP A 232 36.58 -17.43 2.59
C ASP A 232 35.13 -17.30 2.11
N TRP A 233 34.78 -18.04 1.06
CA TRP A 233 33.45 -18.09 0.46
C TRP A 233 32.59 -19.23 0.99
N ALA A 234 33.07 -19.99 1.99
CA ALA A 234 32.29 -21.03 2.62
C ALA A 234 31.07 -20.43 3.32
N VAL A 235 29.88 -20.72 2.78
CA VAL A 235 28.60 -20.39 3.42
C VAL A 235 28.44 -21.31 4.63
N ARG A 236 28.97 -20.89 5.77
CA ARG A 236 28.64 -21.52 7.05
C ARG A 236 27.22 -21.11 7.35
N LEU A 237 26.28 -22.06 7.28
CA LEU A 237 24.92 -21.88 7.77
C LEU A 237 25.01 -21.24 9.16
N PRO A 238 24.52 -20.02 9.38
CA PRO A 238 24.41 -19.48 10.73
C PRO A 238 23.50 -20.44 11.49
N SER A 239 23.94 -20.86 12.68
CA SER A 239 23.12 -21.63 13.60
C SER A 239 21.74 -21.02 13.66
N GLN A 240 20.69 -21.81 13.43
CA GLN A 240 19.30 -21.38 13.52
C GLN A 240 19.14 -20.53 14.79
N THR A 241 19.03 -19.22 14.61
CA THR A 241 18.60 -18.34 15.69
C THR A 241 17.10 -18.55 15.70
N ASP A 242 16.65 -19.44 16.59
CA ASP A 242 15.24 -19.66 16.87
C ASP A 242 14.59 -18.30 17.12
N ASP A 243 13.79 -17.81 16.16
CA ASP A 243 12.73 -16.85 16.43
C ASP A 243 11.69 -17.58 17.30
N LYS A 244 11.97 -17.69 18.61
CA LYS A 244 10.92 -18.02 19.57
C LYS A 244 9.98 -16.81 19.62
N PRO A 245 8.68 -16.96 19.27
CA PRO A 245 7.74 -15.89 19.50
C PRO A 245 7.72 -15.61 21.00
N GLY A 246 8.00 -14.35 21.37
CA GLY A 246 8.06 -13.93 22.77
C GLY A 246 6.77 -14.29 23.50
N GLU A 247 6.87 -15.18 24.48
CA GLU A 247 5.94 -15.27 25.59
C GLU A 247 5.94 -13.89 26.28
N GLN A 248 4.97 -13.06 25.95
CA GLN A 248 4.63 -11.95 26.82
C GLN A 248 3.99 -12.55 28.06
N HIS A 249 4.75 -12.49 29.15
CA HIS A 249 4.32 -12.79 30.51
C HIS A 249 2.94 -12.18 30.79
N ALA A 250 1.96 -13.04 31.05
CA ALA A 250 0.86 -12.70 31.94
C ALA A 250 1.44 -12.64 33.37
N MET A 251 1.64 -11.43 33.89
CA MET A 251 1.73 -11.19 35.33
C MET A 251 1.11 -9.84 35.68
N ALA A 252 0.23 -9.91 36.69
CA ALA A 252 -0.57 -8.88 37.38
C ALA A 252 -1.84 -8.40 36.66
#